data_AF-A0A0M7I2I6-F1
#
_entry.id   AF-A0A0M7I2I6-F1
#
_cell.length_a   1.000
_cell.length_b   1.000
_cell.length_c   1.000
_cell.angle_alpha   90.00
_cell.angle_beta   90.00
_cell.angle_gamma   90.00
#
_symmetry.space_group_name_H-M   'P 1'
#
loop_
_entity.id
_entity.type
_entity.pdbx_description
1 polymer ?
#
loop_
_entity_poly.entity_id
_entity_poly.type
_entity_poly.pdbx_seq_one_letter_code
_entity_poly.pdbx_strand_id
1 'polypeptide(L)'
;MTKSRFKIPSFIAPTIQFILALATFILSVTFSLEQNRISKLQYSPVFILNIEQLYRKDYTPTQSEKFDIFNEGYSINNYNYKLHSIMNVEYTLNNKSYEKKFYVDYFSVKSKKSGGKDRMSGGIGENNILLFSNLKKEIIKNLNDKGINLINIELNHYSDISYSDTELNENHVYFADSERIAKDIYENYLAGIDTYYTISLYSPNIDDIISRTLRSK
;
A
#
# COMPACT_ATOMS: atom_id res chain seq x y z
N MET A 1 35.22 -26.32 -79.81
CA MET A 1 34.26 -25.43 -79.12
C MET A 1 34.19 -25.85 -77.65
N THR A 2 34.87 -25.12 -76.79
CA THR A 2 34.92 -25.33 -75.33
C THR A 2 33.64 -24.76 -74.69
N LYS A 3 32.77 -25.64 -74.15
CA LYS A 3 31.67 -25.22 -73.27
C LYS A 3 32.21 -25.02 -71.86
N SER A 4 32.52 -23.77 -71.51
CA SER A 4 32.74 -23.34 -70.13
C SER A 4 31.44 -23.49 -69.34
N ARG A 5 31.38 -24.48 -68.44
CA ARG A 5 30.36 -24.57 -67.38
C ARG A 5 30.95 -23.98 -66.10
N PHE A 6 30.80 -22.68 -65.91
CA PHE A 6 30.96 -22.10 -64.57
C PHE A 6 29.75 -22.55 -63.73
N LYS A 7 29.93 -23.59 -62.91
CA LYS A 7 29.07 -23.83 -61.76
C LYS A 7 29.50 -22.86 -60.67
N ILE A 8 28.73 -21.79 -60.47
CA ILE A 8 28.85 -20.98 -59.27
C ILE A 8 28.53 -21.93 -58.09
N PRO A 9 29.46 -22.19 -57.17
CA PRO A 9 29.18 -23.07 -56.05
C PRO A 9 28.13 -22.38 -55.17
N SER A 10 27.01 -23.05 -54.91
CA SER A 10 25.86 -22.49 -54.20
C SER A 10 26.11 -22.39 -52.69
N PHE A 11 27.16 -21.69 -52.27
CA PHE A 11 27.39 -21.33 -50.86
C PHE A 11 26.34 -20.32 -50.35
N ILE A 12 25.60 -19.70 -51.26
CA ILE A 12 24.52 -18.76 -50.95
C ILE A 12 23.35 -19.47 -50.23
N ALA A 13 23.02 -20.71 -50.60
CA ALA A 13 21.88 -21.43 -50.01
C ALA A 13 22.08 -21.86 -48.54
N PRO A 14 23.23 -22.46 -48.13
CA PRO A 14 23.48 -22.80 -46.72
C PRO A 14 23.64 -21.55 -45.84
N THR A 15 24.26 -20.49 -46.35
CA THR A 15 24.47 -19.25 -45.59
C THR A 15 23.15 -18.52 -45.34
N ILE A 16 22.26 -18.47 -46.32
CA ILE A 16 20.89 -17.93 -46.15
C ILE A 16 20.09 -18.80 -45.17
N GLN A 17 20.20 -20.14 -45.25
CA GLN A 17 19.53 -21.03 -44.30
C GLN A 17 20.02 -20.84 -42.86
N PHE A 18 21.33 -20.63 -42.67
CA PHE A 18 21.91 -20.33 -41.37
C PHE A 18 21.42 -18.98 -40.82
N ILE A 19 21.40 -17.93 -41.65
CA ILE A 19 20.89 -16.61 -41.26
C ILE A 19 19.40 -16.70 -40.89
N LEU A 20 18.60 -17.41 -41.67
CA LEU A 20 17.17 -17.63 -41.38
C LEU A 20 16.97 -18.42 -40.09
N ALA A 21 17.77 -19.46 -39.85
CA ALA A 21 17.71 -20.24 -38.62
C ALA A 21 18.08 -19.41 -37.39
N LEU A 22 19.12 -18.58 -37.49
CA LEU A 22 19.55 -17.69 -36.41
C LEU A 22 18.50 -16.59 -36.14
N ALA A 23 17.95 -15.97 -37.19
CA ALA A 23 16.87 -15.00 -37.06
C ALA A 23 15.62 -15.62 -36.43
N THR A 24 15.26 -16.84 -36.82
CA THR A 24 14.15 -17.59 -36.24
C THR A 24 14.40 -17.90 -34.77
N PHE A 25 15.61 -18.35 -34.41
CA PHE A 25 15.98 -18.61 -33.02
C PHE A 25 15.87 -17.36 -32.15
N ILE A 26 16.42 -16.22 -32.60
CA ILE A 26 16.35 -14.94 -31.89
C ILE A 26 14.89 -14.49 -31.72
N LEU A 27 14.07 -14.59 -32.78
CA LEU A 27 12.65 -14.25 -32.71
C LEU A 27 11.90 -15.16 -31.74
N SER A 28 12.11 -16.48 -31.80
CA SER A 28 11.48 -17.44 -30.89
C SER A 28 11.84 -17.18 -29.42
N VAL A 29 13.11 -16.88 -29.13
CA VAL A 29 13.54 -16.51 -27.76
C VAL A 29 12.85 -15.22 -27.32
N THR A 30 12.83 -14.19 -28.17
CA THR A 30 12.23 -12.89 -27.84
C THR A 30 10.73 -13.02 -27.60
N PHE A 31 10.02 -13.75 -28.48
CA PHE A 31 8.59 -14.03 -28.30
C PHE A 31 8.30 -14.85 -27.05
N SER A 32 9.12 -15.84 -26.74
CA SER A 32 8.95 -16.64 -25.52
C SER A 32 9.14 -15.81 -24.26
N LEU A 33 10.12 -14.91 -24.23
CA LEU A 33 10.35 -13.98 -23.12
C LEU A 33 9.18 -13.01 -22.94
N GLU A 34 8.69 -12.41 -24.02
CA GLU A 34 7.54 -11.51 -23.96
C GLU A 34 6.24 -12.23 -23.59
N GLN A 35 6.01 -13.44 -24.11
CA GLN A 35 4.85 -14.26 -23.70
C GLN A 35 4.92 -14.64 -22.21
N ASN A 36 6.11 -14.96 -21.70
CA ASN A 36 6.30 -15.27 -20.28
C ASN A 36 6.03 -14.02 -19.42
N ARG A 37 6.54 -12.86 -19.82
CA ARG A 37 6.28 -11.58 -19.16
C ARG A 37 4.78 -11.23 -19.15
N ILE A 38 4.10 -11.38 -20.29
CA ILE A 38 2.65 -11.13 -20.41
C ILE A 38 1.86 -12.12 -19.55
N SER A 39 2.24 -13.39 -19.54
CA SER A 39 1.61 -14.40 -18.70
C SER A 39 1.76 -14.05 -17.22
N LYS A 40 2.96 -13.67 -16.76
CA LYS A 40 3.18 -13.23 -15.37
C LYS A 40 2.33 -12.02 -14.99
N LEU A 41 2.13 -11.06 -15.91
CA LEU A 41 1.24 -9.91 -15.69
C LEU A 41 -0.24 -10.33 -15.64
N GLN A 42 -0.66 -11.27 -16.50
CA GLN A 42 -2.01 -11.81 -16.54
C GLN A 42 -2.34 -12.68 -15.29
N TYR A 43 -1.31 -13.21 -14.62
CA TYR A 43 -1.41 -14.03 -13.41
C TYR A 43 -0.87 -13.32 -12.16
N SER A 44 -0.90 -11.99 -12.12
CA SER A 44 -0.46 -11.22 -10.95
C SER A 44 -1.64 -10.93 -10.00
N PRO A 45 -1.43 -10.96 -8.66
CA PRO A 45 -2.43 -10.47 -7.72
C PRO A 45 -2.60 -8.96 -7.85
N VAL A 46 -3.83 -8.51 -7.63
CA VAL A 46 -4.22 -7.10 -7.72
C VAL A 46 -4.94 -6.75 -6.44
N PHE A 47 -4.19 -6.14 -5.52
CA PHE A 47 -4.76 -5.70 -4.26
C PHE A 47 -5.40 -4.34 -4.38
N ILE A 48 -6.55 -4.19 -3.72
CA ILE A 48 -7.24 -2.91 -3.56
C ILE A 48 -7.53 -2.76 -2.08
N LEU A 49 -7.08 -1.65 -1.49
CA LEU A 49 -7.51 -1.21 -0.17
C LEU A 49 -8.59 -0.14 -0.38
N ASN A 50 -9.79 -0.41 0.13
CA ASN A 50 -10.90 0.52 0.11
C ASN A 50 -11.20 0.94 1.55
N ILE A 51 -11.39 2.23 1.78
CA ILE A 51 -11.84 2.79 3.06
C ILE A 51 -13.08 3.63 2.76
N GLU A 52 -14.20 3.28 3.39
CA GLU A 52 -15.48 3.92 3.10
C GLU A 52 -16.29 4.23 4.36
N GLN A 53 -16.96 5.39 4.32
CA GLN A 53 -17.92 5.79 5.33
C GLN A 53 -19.17 4.92 5.24
N LEU A 54 -19.63 4.45 6.38
CA LEU A 54 -20.87 3.69 6.50
C LEU A 54 -22.08 4.64 6.60
N TYR A 55 -23.12 4.30 5.87
CA TYR A 55 -24.39 5.02 5.84
C TYR A 55 -25.53 4.13 6.34
N ARG A 56 -26.51 4.75 6.99
CA ARG A 56 -27.78 4.09 7.33
C ARG A 56 -28.63 3.93 6.06
N LYS A 57 -29.74 3.19 6.16
CA LYS A 57 -30.67 2.95 5.04
C LYS A 57 -31.27 4.24 4.46
N ASP A 58 -31.33 5.30 5.26
CA ASP A 58 -31.80 6.64 4.88
C ASP A 58 -30.67 7.55 4.35
N TYR A 59 -29.50 6.98 4.04
CA TYR A 59 -28.30 7.68 3.60
C TYR A 59 -27.71 8.68 4.60
N THR A 60 -28.10 8.60 5.88
CA THR A 60 -27.44 9.41 6.91
C THR A 60 -26.08 8.80 7.30
N PRO A 61 -25.01 9.61 7.40
CA PRO A 61 -23.71 9.17 7.90
C PRO A 61 -23.81 8.53 9.28
N THR A 62 -23.26 7.33 9.43
CA THR A 62 -23.16 6.68 10.75
C THR A 62 -21.98 7.18 11.58
N GLN A 63 -21.16 8.08 11.03
CA GLN A 63 -19.86 8.51 11.61
C GLN A 63 -18.88 7.35 11.84
N SER A 64 -19.09 6.23 11.16
CA SER A 64 -18.24 5.05 11.20
C SER A 64 -17.62 4.82 9.83
N GLU A 65 -16.39 4.34 9.81
CA GLU A 65 -15.72 3.87 8.59
C GLU A 65 -15.42 2.39 8.68
N LYS A 66 -15.37 1.76 7.51
CA LYS A 66 -14.80 0.44 7.35
C LYS A 66 -13.69 0.46 6.34
N PHE A 67 -12.78 -0.49 6.48
CA PHE A 67 -11.82 -0.81 5.44
C PHE A 67 -12.09 -2.22 4.92
N ASP A 68 -11.79 -2.43 3.65
CA ASP A 68 -11.81 -3.73 2.99
C ASP A 68 -10.55 -3.87 2.12
N ILE A 69 -9.90 -5.03 2.20
CA ILE A 69 -8.79 -5.39 1.31
C ILE A 69 -9.30 -6.48 0.37
N PHE A 70 -9.26 -6.22 -0.93
CA PHE A 70 -9.63 -7.15 -1.98
C PHE A 70 -8.40 -7.64 -2.73
N ASN A 71 -8.47 -8.86 -3.26
CA ASN A 71 -7.61 -9.32 -4.34
C ASN A 71 -8.47 -9.66 -5.56
N GLU A 72 -8.44 -8.81 -6.58
CA GLU A 72 -9.17 -9.04 -7.84
C GLU A 72 -8.34 -9.84 -8.86
N GLY A 73 -7.04 -9.99 -8.59
CA GLY A 73 -6.09 -10.69 -9.45
C GLY A 73 -6.05 -12.20 -9.22
N TYR A 74 -4.86 -12.77 -9.45
CA TYR A 74 -4.63 -14.20 -9.31
C TYR A 74 -4.59 -14.67 -7.84
N SER A 75 -4.86 -15.95 -7.63
CA SER A 75 -4.86 -16.55 -6.30
C SER A 75 -3.49 -16.51 -5.63
N ILE A 76 -3.50 -16.23 -4.33
CA ILE A 76 -2.32 -16.11 -3.48
C ILE A 76 -2.40 -17.05 -2.28
N ASN A 77 -1.25 -17.37 -1.71
CA ASN A 77 -1.11 -18.14 -0.49
C ASN A 77 -0.52 -17.27 0.64
N ASN A 78 -0.58 -17.76 1.88
CA ASN A 78 0.05 -17.14 3.05
C ASN A 78 -0.26 -15.64 3.25
N TYR A 79 -1.42 -15.20 2.78
CA TYR A 79 -1.83 -13.80 2.87
C TYR A 79 -1.82 -13.31 4.32
N ASN A 80 -1.23 -12.15 4.55
CA ASN A 80 -1.30 -11.41 5.79
C ASN A 80 -1.33 -9.90 5.55
N TYR A 81 -1.82 -9.14 6.53
CA TYR A 81 -1.83 -7.69 6.44
C TYR A 81 -1.57 -7.04 7.79
N LYS A 82 -1.03 -5.82 7.74
CA LYS A 82 -0.92 -4.90 8.88
C LYS A 82 -1.47 -3.56 8.44
N LEU A 83 -2.55 -3.11 9.07
CA LEU A 83 -3.13 -1.79 8.86
C LEU A 83 -2.90 -0.92 10.08
N HIS A 84 -2.20 0.18 9.88
CA HIS A 84 -1.91 1.21 10.88
C HIS A 84 -2.67 2.49 10.56
N SER A 85 -3.33 3.07 11.56
CA SER A 85 -3.86 4.44 11.45
C SER A 85 -2.92 5.36 12.20
N ILE A 86 -2.43 6.40 11.54
CA ILE A 86 -1.39 7.27 12.07
C ILE A 86 -1.92 8.69 12.10
N MET A 87 -1.97 9.26 13.30
CA MET A 87 -2.25 10.67 13.49
C MET A 87 -0.95 11.46 13.44
N ASN A 88 -0.87 12.44 12.55
CA ASN A 88 0.22 13.39 12.49
C ASN A 88 -0.22 14.73 13.11
N VAL A 89 0.59 15.26 14.02
CA VAL A 89 0.36 16.53 14.70
C VAL A 89 1.49 17.48 14.35
N GLU A 90 1.17 18.50 13.54
CA GLU A 90 2.10 19.56 13.17
C GLU A 90 1.78 20.82 13.96
N TYR A 91 2.80 21.39 14.60
CA TYR A 91 2.63 22.56 15.46
C TYR A 91 3.86 23.46 15.44
N THR A 92 3.67 24.72 15.85
CA THR A 92 4.77 25.66 16.08
C THR A 92 4.93 26.00 17.55
N LEU A 93 6.18 25.97 18.01
CA LEU A 93 6.57 26.39 19.35
C LEU A 93 7.85 27.23 19.23
N ASN A 94 7.84 28.44 19.81
CA ASN A 94 8.98 29.38 19.74
C ASN A 94 9.46 29.64 18.28
N ASN A 95 8.50 29.86 17.35
CA ASN A 95 8.75 30.08 15.92
C ASN A 95 9.47 28.93 15.19
N LYS A 96 9.49 27.72 15.76
CA LYS A 96 9.96 26.50 15.09
C LYS A 96 8.81 25.54 14.88
N SER A 97 8.77 24.91 13.71
CA SER A 97 7.79 23.87 13.39
C SER A 97 8.27 22.51 13.87
N TYR A 98 7.35 21.73 14.39
CA TYR A 98 7.56 20.38 14.87
C TYR A 98 6.46 19.47 14.34
N GLU A 99 6.82 18.20 14.17
CA GLU A 99 5.92 17.13 13.73
C GLU A 99 5.97 16.00 14.75
N LYS A 100 4.81 15.46 15.10
CA LYS A 100 4.70 14.28 15.95
C LYS A 100 3.68 13.29 15.41
N LYS A 101 4.11 12.03 15.28
CA LYS A 101 3.28 10.94 14.78
C LYS A 101 2.92 9.95 15.89
N PHE A 102 1.67 9.50 15.89
CA PHE A 102 1.13 8.53 16.85
C PHE A 102 0.33 7.45 16.15
N TYR A 103 0.40 6.21 16.63
CA TYR A 103 -0.57 5.19 16.25
C TYR A 103 -1.92 5.50 16.90
N VAL A 104 -3.00 5.21 16.17
CA VAL A 104 -4.39 5.34 16.63
C VAL A 104 -5.11 4.02 16.41
N ASP A 105 -5.85 3.56 17.41
CA ASP A 105 -6.68 2.34 17.35
C ASP A 105 -8.00 2.55 16.55
N TYR A 106 -7.90 3.11 15.35
CA TYR A 106 -9.04 3.64 14.59
C TYR A 106 -10.07 2.59 14.13
N PHE A 107 -9.63 1.35 13.86
CA PHE A 107 -10.49 0.24 13.46
C PHE A 107 -10.42 -0.85 14.52
N SER A 108 -11.53 -1.08 15.23
CA SER A 108 -11.61 -1.93 16.41
C SER A 108 -11.94 -3.39 16.08
N VAL A 109 -12.79 -3.63 15.08
CA VAL A 109 -13.13 -4.98 14.62
C VAL A 109 -12.34 -5.28 13.35
N LYS A 110 -11.55 -6.36 13.35
CA LYS A 110 -10.77 -6.78 12.19
C LYS A 110 -11.03 -8.25 11.89
N SER A 111 -11.26 -8.55 10.62
CA SER A 111 -11.48 -9.89 10.10
C SER A 111 -10.49 -10.19 8.98
N LYS A 112 -10.17 -11.47 8.82
CA LYS A 112 -9.25 -11.97 7.81
C LYS A 112 -9.79 -13.27 7.24
N LYS A 113 -9.76 -13.41 5.92
CA LYS A 113 -10.10 -14.62 5.18
C LYS A 113 -8.88 -15.06 4.37
N SER A 114 -8.60 -16.36 4.37
CA SER A 114 -7.62 -16.98 3.46
C SER A 114 -8.37 -17.63 2.30
N GLY A 115 -7.86 -17.52 1.06
CA GLY A 115 -8.53 -18.15 -0.09
C GLY A 115 -8.24 -17.59 -1.48
N GLY A 116 -7.34 -16.63 -1.60
CA GLY A 116 -6.72 -16.29 -2.87
C GLY A 116 -7.44 -15.25 -3.72
N LYS A 117 -8.76 -15.05 -3.62
CA LYS A 117 -9.50 -14.06 -4.43
C LYS A 117 -10.66 -13.44 -3.65
N ASP A 118 -11.11 -12.26 -4.09
CA ASP A 118 -12.17 -11.43 -3.52
C ASP A 118 -11.76 -10.71 -2.23
N ARG A 119 -12.71 -10.49 -1.30
CA ARG A 119 -12.47 -9.82 -0.02
C ARG A 119 -11.58 -10.68 0.88
N MET A 120 -10.36 -10.23 1.07
CA MET A 120 -9.31 -10.89 1.85
C MET A 120 -9.35 -10.48 3.32
N SER A 121 -9.60 -9.21 3.60
CA SER A 121 -9.73 -8.70 4.96
C SER A 121 -10.72 -7.55 5.00
N GLY A 122 -11.18 -7.23 6.21
CA GLY A 122 -11.90 -6.00 6.44
C GLY A 122 -12.08 -5.73 7.92
N GLY A 123 -12.42 -4.50 8.23
CA GLY A 123 -12.66 -4.09 9.60
C GLY A 123 -13.50 -2.84 9.70
N ILE A 124 -14.05 -2.58 10.89
CA ILE A 124 -14.96 -1.47 11.16
C ILE A 124 -14.45 -0.72 12.39
N GLY A 125 -14.47 0.61 12.32
CA GLY A 125 -14.33 1.49 13.46
C GLY A 125 -15.68 2.13 13.76
N GLU A 126 -16.34 1.69 14.82
CA GLU A 126 -17.64 2.25 15.21
C GLU A 126 -17.48 3.67 15.74
N ASN A 127 -18.22 4.62 15.15
CA ASN A 127 -18.19 6.06 15.46
C ASN A 127 -16.80 6.71 15.38
N ASN A 128 -15.83 6.08 14.73
CA ASN A 128 -14.44 6.49 14.70
C ASN A 128 -14.23 7.89 14.10
N ILE A 129 -15.00 8.30 13.09
CA ILE A 129 -14.94 9.66 12.53
C ILE A 129 -15.28 10.69 13.61
N LEU A 130 -16.37 10.47 14.34
CA LEU A 130 -16.82 11.39 15.39
C LEU A 130 -15.84 11.41 16.56
N LEU A 131 -15.37 10.23 17.00
CA LEU A 131 -14.42 10.10 18.09
C LEU A 131 -13.10 10.81 17.76
N PHE A 132 -12.58 10.62 16.55
CA PHE A 132 -11.37 11.30 16.10
C PHE A 132 -11.57 12.82 15.97
N SER A 133 -12.74 13.26 15.46
CA SER A 133 -13.08 14.69 15.41
C SER A 133 -13.10 15.34 16.79
N ASN A 134 -13.66 14.66 17.80
CA ASN A 134 -13.68 15.13 19.17
C ASN A 134 -12.29 15.16 19.79
N LEU A 135 -11.49 14.10 19.60
CA LEU A 135 -10.10 14.05 20.02
C LEU A 135 -9.29 15.23 19.44
N LYS A 136 -9.44 15.50 18.14
CA LYS A 136 -8.78 16.63 17.47
C LYS A 136 -9.14 17.97 18.14
N LYS A 137 -10.43 18.20 18.44
CA LYS A 137 -10.88 19.42 19.14
C LYS A 137 -10.25 19.55 20.53
N GLU A 138 -10.18 18.46 21.28
CA GLU A 138 -9.58 18.46 22.62
C GLU A 138 -8.07 18.73 22.58
N ILE A 139 -7.35 18.12 21.63
CA ILE A 139 -5.92 18.39 21.41
C ILE A 139 -5.70 19.87 21.06
N ILE A 140 -6.47 20.39 20.10
CA ILE A 140 -6.40 21.81 19.68
C ILE A 140 -6.59 22.73 20.88
N LYS A 141 -7.65 22.51 21.66
CA LYS A 141 -7.95 23.32 22.84
C LYS A 141 -6.78 23.31 23.83
N ASN A 142 -6.26 22.13 24.17
CA ASN A 142 -5.19 21.99 25.15
C ASN A 142 -3.84 22.58 24.70
N LEU A 143 -3.51 22.49 23.41
CA LEU A 143 -2.30 23.12 22.86
C LEU A 143 -2.43 24.65 22.84
N ASN A 144 -3.58 25.17 22.42
CA ASN A 144 -3.85 26.60 22.39
C ASN A 144 -3.81 27.21 23.81
N ASP A 145 -4.39 26.51 24.81
CA ASP A 145 -4.35 26.93 26.23
C ASP A 145 -2.90 27.02 26.77
N LYS A 146 -1.95 26.32 26.13
CA LYS A 146 -0.52 26.35 26.43
C LYS A 146 0.28 27.32 25.54
N GLY A 147 -0.39 28.14 24.71
CA GLY A 147 0.24 29.10 23.80
C GLY A 147 0.96 28.46 22.61
N ILE A 148 0.63 27.21 22.28
CA ILE A 148 1.19 26.48 21.14
C ILE A 148 0.25 26.63 19.95
N ASN A 149 0.78 27.11 18.82
CA ASN A 149 -0.02 27.28 17.61
C ASN A 149 0.00 25.98 16.81
N LEU A 150 -1.14 25.31 16.72
CA LEU A 150 -1.31 24.15 15.86
C LEU A 150 -1.33 24.54 14.37
N ILE A 151 -0.56 23.83 13.55
CA ILE A 151 -0.61 23.94 12.08
C ILE A 151 -1.66 22.97 11.55
N ASN A 152 -1.53 21.68 11.90
CA ASN A 152 -2.36 20.64 11.32
C ASN A 152 -2.48 19.40 12.23
N ILE A 153 -3.61 18.70 12.12
CA ILE A 153 -3.78 17.34 12.63
C ILE A 153 -4.44 16.51 11.53
N GLU A 154 -3.70 15.55 11.01
CA GLU A 154 -4.11 14.62 9.95
C GLU A 154 -4.15 13.19 10.45
N LEU A 155 -4.95 12.37 9.78
CA LEU A 155 -5.04 10.94 10.00
C LEU A 155 -4.92 10.25 8.64
N ASN A 156 -3.98 9.33 8.54
CA ASN A 156 -3.80 8.50 7.36
C ASN A 156 -3.68 7.03 7.74
N HIS A 157 -4.08 6.16 6.83
CA HIS A 157 -4.08 4.71 7.01
C HIS A 157 -2.99 4.08 6.15
N TYR A 158 -2.09 3.30 6.74
CA TYR A 158 -1.01 2.65 6.02
C TYR A 158 -1.10 1.15 6.15
N SER A 159 -1.05 0.45 5.01
CA SER A 159 -1.18 -1.01 4.97
C SER A 159 0.07 -1.65 4.38
N ASP A 160 0.57 -2.69 5.06
CA ASP A 160 1.55 -3.66 4.52
C ASP A 160 0.82 -4.99 4.31
N ILE A 161 0.72 -5.42 3.06
CA ILE A 161 0.17 -6.72 2.68
C ILE A 161 1.33 -7.62 2.29
N SER A 162 1.44 -8.76 2.95
CA SER A 162 2.39 -9.84 2.60
C SER A 162 1.64 -11.05 2.07
N TYR A 163 2.23 -11.73 1.08
CA TYR A 163 1.65 -12.93 0.47
C TYR A 163 2.73 -13.76 -0.22
N SER A 164 2.40 -15.03 -0.51
CA SER A 164 3.16 -15.87 -1.42
C SER A 164 2.43 -16.00 -2.74
N ASP A 165 3.14 -15.82 -3.86
CA ASP A 165 2.59 -16.06 -5.21
C ASP A 165 2.43 -17.58 -5.48
N THR A 166 2.00 -17.93 -6.69
CA THR A 166 1.82 -19.33 -7.10
C THR A 166 3.13 -20.11 -7.20
N GLU A 167 4.25 -19.41 -7.35
CA GLU A 167 5.60 -19.97 -7.35
C GLU A 167 6.21 -20.02 -5.93
N LEU A 168 5.41 -19.66 -4.90
CA LEU A 168 5.79 -19.59 -3.49
C LEU A 168 6.82 -18.50 -3.15
N ASN A 169 7.00 -17.50 -4.02
CA ASN A 169 7.84 -16.35 -3.69
C ASN A 169 7.11 -15.41 -2.73
N GLU A 170 7.80 -14.96 -1.69
CA GLU A 170 7.29 -13.96 -0.75
C GLU A 170 7.31 -12.57 -1.38
N ASN A 171 6.17 -11.88 -1.30
CA ASN A 171 5.95 -10.59 -1.91
C ASN A 171 5.21 -9.65 -0.94
N HIS A 172 5.42 -8.34 -1.13
CA HIS A 172 4.78 -7.29 -0.36
C HIS A 172 4.10 -6.24 -1.26
N VAL A 173 3.01 -5.66 -0.78
CA VAL A 173 2.37 -4.47 -1.34
C VAL A 173 2.05 -3.49 -0.23
N TYR A 174 2.33 -2.21 -0.48
CA TYR A 174 2.13 -1.13 0.47
C TYR A 174 1.07 -0.15 -0.03
N PHE A 175 0.26 0.36 0.90
CA PHE A 175 -0.76 1.37 0.63
C PHE A 175 -0.67 2.53 1.63
N ALA A 176 -0.95 3.74 1.14
CA ALA A 176 -1.34 4.90 1.93
C ALA A 176 -2.79 5.25 1.56
N ASP A 177 -3.67 5.18 2.54
CA ASP A 177 -5.12 5.23 2.42
C ASP A 177 -5.64 4.21 1.40
N SER A 178 -5.97 4.63 0.18
CA SER A 178 -6.39 3.73 -0.91
C SER A 178 -5.38 3.66 -2.06
N GLU A 179 -4.27 4.42 -1.97
CA GLU A 179 -3.26 4.52 -3.02
C GLU A 179 -2.10 3.57 -2.77
N ARG A 180 -1.70 2.86 -3.83
CA ARG A 180 -0.53 1.97 -3.77
C ARG A 180 0.74 2.80 -3.79
N ILE A 181 1.63 2.53 -2.84
CA ILE A 181 2.90 3.25 -2.68
C ILE A 181 4.11 2.31 -2.70
N ALA A 182 5.29 2.88 -2.88
CA ALA A 182 6.56 2.15 -2.78
C ALA A 182 6.96 1.92 -1.31
N LYS A 183 7.85 0.94 -1.09
CA LYS A 183 8.28 0.52 0.25
C LYS A 183 9.00 1.65 1.02
N ASP A 184 9.89 2.36 0.35
CA ASP A 184 10.64 3.50 0.91
C ASP A 184 9.68 4.62 1.36
N ILE A 185 8.64 4.89 0.57
CA ILE A 185 7.58 5.84 0.93
C ILE A 185 6.85 5.36 2.19
N TYR A 186 6.47 4.08 2.25
CA TYR A 186 5.81 3.49 3.42
C TYR A 186 6.67 3.60 4.68
N GLU A 187 7.95 3.26 4.59
CA GLU A 187 8.91 3.35 5.70
C GLU A 187 9.11 4.79 6.17
N ASN A 188 9.17 5.75 5.24
CA ASN A 188 9.26 7.18 5.56
C ASN A 188 8.02 7.70 6.30
N TYR A 189 6.82 7.22 5.96
CA TYR A 189 5.61 7.59 6.71
C TYR A 189 5.64 7.09 8.15
N LEU A 190 6.17 5.87 8.37
CA LEU A 190 6.34 5.30 9.71
C LEU A 190 7.51 5.91 10.48
N ALA A 191 8.46 6.56 9.82
CA ALA A 191 9.62 7.14 10.47
C ALA A 191 9.22 8.19 11.52
N GLY A 192 9.83 8.10 12.70
CA GLY A 192 9.63 9.04 13.80
C GLY A 192 8.41 8.77 14.68
N ILE A 193 7.56 7.79 14.34
CA ILE A 193 6.38 7.44 15.14
C ILE A 193 6.75 6.97 16.56
N ASP A 194 5.90 7.27 17.54
CA ASP A 194 6.02 6.70 18.88
C ASP A 194 5.53 5.25 18.88
N THR A 195 6.43 4.30 18.62
CA THR A 195 6.10 2.87 18.54
C THR A 195 5.64 2.24 19.85
N TYR A 196 5.85 2.92 20.99
CA TYR A 196 5.47 2.43 22.31
C TYR A 196 4.14 3.00 22.80
N TYR A 197 3.48 3.82 21.98
CA TYR A 197 2.25 4.49 22.36
C TYR A 197 1.22 4.43 21.23
N THR A 198 0.05 3.88 21.55
CA THR A 198 -1.12 3.91 20.68
C THR A 198 -2.21 4.69 21.39
N ILE A 199 -2.74 5.70 20.73
CA ILE A 199 -3.87 6.47 21.21
C ILE A 199 -5.12 5.62 21.06
N SER A 200 -5.86 5.49 22.16
CA SER A 200 -7.20 4.94 22.10
C SER A 200 -8.24 6.00 21.79
N LEU A 201 -9.02 5.84 20.72
CA LEU A 201 -10.16 6.70 20.39
C LEU A 201 -11.33 6.53 21.36
N TYR A 202 -11.47 5.35 21.95
CA TYR A 202 -12.58 5.03 22.85
C TYR A 202 -12.37 5.60 24.25
N SER A 203 -11.11 5.76 24.65
CA SER A 203 -10.73 6.34 25.93
C SER A 203 -9.38 7.07 25.83
N PRO A 204 -9.34 8.24 25.14
CA PRO A 204 -8.09 8.97 24.95
C PRO A 204 -7.62 9.60 26.26
N ASN A 205 -6.32 9.50 26.55
CA ASN A 205 -5.69 10.23 27.64
C ASN A 205 -5.05 11.51 27.09
N ILE A 206 -5.81 12.61 27.11
CA ILE A 206 -5.39 13.88 26.51
C ILE A 206 -4.10 14.42 27.13
N ASP A 207 -3.95 14.34 28.46
CA ASP A 207 -2.73 14.83 29.13
C ASP A 207 -1.48 14.07 28.67
N ASP A 208 -1.57 12.75 28.52
CA ASP A 208 -0.43 11.95 28.02
C ASP A 208 -0.12 12.28 26.55
N ILE A 209 -1.14 12.41 25.70
CA ILE A 209 -0.98 12.80 24.29
C ILE A 209 -0.27 14.15 24.17
N ILE A 210 -0.72 15.15 24.92
CA ILE A 210 -0.12 16.49 24.92
C ILE A 210 1.31 16.43 25.46
N SER A 211 1.54 15.71 26.56
CA SER A 211 2.88 15.58 27.14
C SER A 211 3.86 14.96 26.15
N ARG A 212 3.45 13.92 25.41
CA ARG A 212 4.28 13.23 24.41
C ARG A 212 4.49 14.05 23.15
N THR A 213 3.49 14.84 22.76
CA THR A 213 3.58 15.78 21.63
C THR A 213 4.70 16.78 21.88
N LEU A 214 4.82 17.29 23.11
CA LEU A 214 5.79 18.32 23.49
C LEU A 214 7.14 17.77 23.96
N ARG A 215 7.28 16.45 24.14
CA ARG A 215 8.59 15.84 24.39
C ARG A 215 9.45 15.97 23.14
N SER A 216 10.54 16.74 23.26
CA SER A 216 11.62 16.79 22.28
C SER A 216 12.20 15.38 22.11
N LYS A 217 12.27 14.91 20.87
CA LYS A 217 13.25 13.91 20.45
C LYS A 217 14.41 14.64 19.79
#